data_AF-A0A7X6URZ5-F1
#
_entry.id   AF-A0A7X6URZ5-F1
#
_cell.length_a   1.000
_cell.length_b   1.000
_cell.length_c   1.000
_cell.angle_alpha   90.00
_cell.angle_beta   90.00
_cell.angle_gamma   90.00
#
_symmetry.space_group_name_H-M   'P 1'
#
loop_
_entity.id
_entity.type
_entity.pdbx_description
1 polymer ?
#
loop_
_entity_poly.entity_id
_entity_poly.type
_entity_poly.pdbx_seq_one_letter_code
_entity_poly.pdbx_strand_id
1 'polypeptide(L)'
;TDPNMTRFVMSLDEAVDLVLFAFENGISGDILVQKAPACTIGVLAQAVKELFHSRDEIKIIGIRHGEMMYETLLTNEECAHATDMGNFYRVPCDKRDLNYDKYFKEGDTKRNTLTEFNSNNTDHLNVEQVKAKFLTLQYIRDELE
;
A
#
# COMPACT_ATOMS: atom_id res chain seq x y z
N THR A 1 -8.37 -13.09 11.83
CA THR A 1 -9.16 -11.96 11.34
C THR A 1 -10.01 -12.42 10.16
N ASP A 2 -10.52 -11.54 9.30
CA ASP A 2 -11.24 -11.90 8.07
C ASP A 2 -10.27 -12.21 6.91
N PRO A 3 -10.41 -13.34 6.21
CA PRO A 3 -9.50 -13.76 5.14
C PRO A 3 -9.57 -12.88 3.89
N ASN A 4 -10.63 -12.09 3.70
CA ASN A 4 -10.83 -11.21 2.55
C ASN A 4 -10.22 -9.82 2.76
N MET A 5 -9.69 -9.53 3.95
CA MET A 5 -8.97 -8.28 4.17
C MET A 5 -7.75 -8.20 3.25
N THR A 6 -7.50 -7.04 2.63
CA THR A 6 -6.32 -6.82 1.79
C THR A 6 -5.30 -5.96 2.52
N ARG A 7 -4.02 -6.23 2.29
CA ARG A 7 -2.90 -5.42 2.78
C ARG A 7 -1.87 -5.24 1.68
N PHE A 8 -1.31 -4.04 1.59
CA PHE A 8 -0.14 -3.78 0.76
C PHE A 8 1.04 -4.63 1.25
N VAL A 9 1.82 -5.17 0.32
CA VAL A 9 2.99 -6.00 0.61
C VAL A 9 4.24 -5.23 0.23
N MET A 10 5.05 -4.92 1.23
CA MET A 10 6.29 -4.17 1.10
C MET A 10 7.35 -4.80 2.01
N SER A 11 8.54 -5.00 1.47
CA SER A 11 9.72 -5.43 2.22
C SER A 11 10.36 -4.25 2.95
N LEU A 12 11.21 -4.55 3.93
CA LEU A 12 11.98 -3.52 4.62
C LEU A 12 12.88 -2.74 3.66
N ASP A 13 13.53 -3.44 2.71
CA ASP A 13 14.40 -2.82 1.72
C ASP A 13 13.63 -1.84 0.82
N GLU A 14 12.42 -2.21 0.37
CA GLU A 14 11.54 -1.32 -0.40
C GLU A 14 11.13 -0.07 0.41
N ALA A 15 10.87 -0.23 1.71
CA ALA A 15 10.57 0.90 2.59
C ALA A 15 11.78 1.84 2.76
N VAL A 16 13.00 1.30 2.81
CA VAL A 16 14.23 2.10 2.81
C VAL A 16 14.41 2.84 1.49
N ASP A 17 14.16 2.16 0.35
CA ASP A 17 14.21 2.78 -0.98
C ASP A 17 13.23 3.95 -1.10
N LEU A 18 12.03 3.86 -0.52
CA LEU A 18 11.09 4.98 -0.45
C LEU A 18 11.67 6.18 0.30
N VAL A 19 12.35 5.95 1.43
CA VAL A 19 12.96 7.04 2.21
C VAL A 19 14.12 7.68 1.43
N LEU A 20 14.96 6.88 0.77
CA LEU A 20 16.05 7.39 -0.07
C LEU A 20 15.52 8.17 -1.27
N PHE A 21 14.49 7.64 -1.93
CA PHE A 21 13.81 8.34 -3.03
C PHE A 21 13.26 9.69 -2.57
N ALA A 22 12.63 9.73 -1.39
CA ALA A 22 12.13 10.96 -0.80
C ALA A 22 13.22 11.94 -0.42
N PHE A 23 14.37 11.46 0.06
CA PHE A 23 15.52 12.29 0.35
C PHE A 23 16.08 12.97 -0.91
N GLU A 24 16.14 12.25 -2.04
CA GLU A 24 16.70 12.78 -3.29
C GLU A 24 15.72 13.66 -4.08
N ASN A 25 14.43 13.31 -4.08
CA ASN A 25 13.43 13.89 -5.00
C ASN A 25 12.33 14.69 -4.29
N GLY A 26 12.22 14.56 -2.96
CA GLY A 26 11.18 15.22 -2.18
C GLY A 26 11.38 16.72 -2.09
N ILE A 27 10.28 17.46 -2.24
CA ILE A 27 10.24 18.90 -1.96
C ILE A 27 9.54 19.10 -0.62
N SER A 28 9.92 20.16 0.10
CA SER A 28 9.29 20.52 1.38
C SER A 28 7.76 20.53 1.28
N GLY A 29 7.12 19.73 2.12
CA GLY A 29 5.67 19.57 2.20
C GLY A 29 5.11 18.40 1.38
N ASP A 30 5.91 17.74 0.55
CA ASP A 30 5.44 16.59 -0.22
C ASP A 30 5.17 15.37 0.67
N ILE A 31 4.13 14.62 0.34
CA ILE A 31 3.93 13.24 0.77
C ILE A 31 4.33 12.33 -0.40
N LEU A 32 5.22 11.38 -0.13
CA LEU A 32 5.67 10.40 -1.11
C LEU A 32 5.18 9.01 -0.73
N VAL A 33 4.60 8.33 -1.70
CA VAL A 33 4.00 7.00 -1.55
C VAL A 33 4.59 6.07 -2.59
N GLN A 34 5.12 4.92 -2.17
CA GLN A 34 5.54 3.88 -3.09
C GLN A 34 4.33 3.07 -3.56
N LYS A 35 4.24 2.81 -4.87
CA LYS A 35 3.26 1.88 -5.42
C LYS A 35 3.64 0.47 -4.97
N ALA A 36 2.75 -0.20 -4.26
CA ALA A 36 2.94 -1.55 -3.80
C ALA A 36 1.78 -2.44 -4.26
N PRO A 37 2.05 -3.73 -4.57
CA PRO A 37 0.98 -4.70 -4.74
C PRO A 37 0.35 -5.02 -3.38
N ALA A 38 -0.80 -5.69 -3.39
CA ALA A 38 -1.47 -6.16 -2.20
C ALA A 38 -1.82 -7.65 -2.30
N CYS A 39 -2.15 -8.28 -1.19
CA CYS A 39 -2.78 -9.60 -1.19
C CYS A 39 -3.84 -9.69 -0.09
N THR A 40 -4.70 -10.69 -0.17
CA THR A 40 -5.64 -10.97 0.92
C THR A 40 -4.94 -11.69 2.07
N ILE A 41 -5.43 -11.52 3.30
CA ILE A 41 -4.91 -12.27 4.46
C ILE A 41 -5.06 -13.78 4.25
N GLY A 42 -6.11 -14.23 3.54
CA GLY A 42 -6.29 -15.63 3.17
C GLY A 42 -5.17 -16.14 2.25
N VAL A 43 -4.81 -15.38 1.20
CA VAL A 43 -3.68 -15.71 0.32
C VAL A 43 -2.37 -15.72 1.09
N LEU A 44 -2.15 -14.73 1.96
CA LEU A 44 -0.96 -14.64 2.79
C LEU A 44 -0.81 -15.86 3.70
N ALA A 45 -1.88 -16.23 4.42
CA ALA A 45 -1.88 -17.39 5.30
C ALA A 45 -1.64 -18.70 4.54
N GLN A 46 -2.26 -18.86 3.37
CA GLN A 46 -2.06 -20.02 2.52
C GLN A 46 -0.62 -20.10 1.99
N ALA A 47 -0.04 -18.97 1.57
CA ALA A 47 1.35 -18.91 1.11
C ALA A 47 2.34 -19.33 2.20
N VAL A 48 2.18 -18.83 3.43
CA VAL A 48 3.00 -19.26 4.58
C VAL A 48 2.83 -20.76 4.84
N LYS A 49 1.58 -21.23 4.89
CA LYS A 49 1.28 -22.64 5.17
C LYS A 49 1.91 -23.59 4.14
N GLU A 50 1.83 -23.25 2.86
CA GLU A 50 2.45 -24.02 1.78
C GLU A 50 3.98 -23.98 1.83
N LEU A 51 4.56 -22.80 2.08
CA LEU A 51 6.01 -22.59 2.09
C LEU A 51 6.68 -23.39 3.22
N PHE A 52 6.05 -23.45 4.39
CA PHE A 52 6.55 -24.17 5.56
C PHE A 52 5.99 -25.61 5.68
N HIS A 53 5.28 -26.10 4.66
CA HIS A 53 4.65 -27.42 4.66
C HIS A 53 3.77 -27.72 5.90
N SER A 54 3.16 -26.69 6.49
CA SER A 54 2.31 -26.85 7.67
C SER A 54 0.98 -27.50 7.29
N ARG A 55 0.52 -28.42 8.15
CA ARG A 55 -0.78 -29.09 8.03
C ARG A 55 -1.86 -28.43 8.89
N ASP A 56 -1.50 -27.37 9.63
CA ASP A 56 -2.38 -26.77 10.63
C ASP A 56 -3.61 -26.11 9.98
N GLU A 57 -4.75 -26.20 10.65
CA GLU A 57 -5.99 -25.58 10.17
C GLU A 57 -5.96 -24.06 10.39
N ILE A 58 -6.42 -23.30 9.39
CA ILE A 58 -6.57 -21.85 9.50
C ILE A 58 -7.85 -21.57 10.30
N LYS A 59 -7.69 -21.00 11.50
CA LYS A 59 -8.82 -20.60 12.34
C LYS A 59 -9.21 -19.14 12.08
N ILE A 60 -10.44 -18.92 11.62
CA ILE A 60 -11.02 -17.58 11.48
C ILE A 60 -11.54 -17.11 12.84
N ILE A 61 -10.92 -16.04 13.36
CA ILE A 61 -11.27 -15.44 14.67
C ILE A 61 -12.14 -14.19 14.57
N GLY A 62 -12.50 -13.76 13.35
CA GLY A 62 -13.25 -12.50 13.11
C GLY A 62 -12.38 -11.24 13.14
N ILE A 63 -12.92 -10.14 12.60
CA ILE A 63 -12.26 -8.83 12.52
C ILE A 63 -12.05 -8.27 13.93
N ARG A 64 -10.83 -7.82 14.24
CA ARG A 64 -10.51 -7.20 15.53
C ARG A 64 -10.95 -5.74 15.56
N HIS A 65 -11.10 -5.18 16.76
CA HIS A 65 -11.50 -3.79 16.92
C HIS A 65 -10.49 -2.83 16.26
N GLY A 66 -10.98 -1.89 15.46
CA GLY A 66 -10.16 -0.89 14.76
C GLY A 66 -9.50 -1.36 13.47
N GLU A 67 -9.70 -2.62 13.05
CA GLU A 67 -9.18 -3.09 11.76
C GLU A 67 -10.07 -2.66 10.58
N MET A 68 -9.43 -2.27 9.48
CA MET A 68 -10.11 -1.98 8.21
C MET A 68 -10.00 -3.15 7.22
N MET A 69 -11.02 -3.33 6.38
CA MET A 69 -11.02 -4.38 5.34
C MET A 69 -9.94 -4.18 4.28
N TYR A 70 -9.54 -2.94 4.05
CA TYR A 70 -8.46 -2.55 3.15
C TYR A 70 -7.79 -1.30 3.74
N GLU A 71 -6.58 -1.03 3.29
CA GLU A 71 -5.81 0.14 3.71
C GLU A 71 -5.74 1.12 2.54
N THR A 72 -5.81 2.42 2.84
CA THR A 72 -5.70 3.49 1.85
C THR A 72 -4.32 4.14 1.96
N LEU A 73 -3.61 4.22 0.82
CA LEU A 73 -2.33 4.94 0.72
C LEU A 73 -2.50 6.36 0.16
N LEU A 74 -3.50 6.59 -0.71
CA LEU A 74 -3.88 7.93 -1.16
C LEU A 74 -5.39 8.06 -1.11
N THR A 75 -5.88 9.06 -0.39
CA THR A 75 -7.27 9.49 -0.41
C THR A 75 -7.65 10.09 -1.77
N ASN A 76 -8.94 10.34 -1.97
CA ASN A 76 -9.45 10.94 -3.22
C ASN A 76 -8.86 12.32 -3.52
N GLU A 77 -8.71 13.15 -2.50
CA GLU A 77 -8.11 14.48 -2.63
C GLU A 77 -6.62 14.38 -2.98
N GLU A 78 -5.89 13.48 -2.32
CA GLU A 78 -4.48 13.25 -2.61
C GLU A 78 -4.28 12.72 -4.03
N CYS A 79 -5.12 11.78 -4.49
CA CYS A 79 -5.10 11.29 -5.88
C CYS A 79 -5.39 12.40 -6.91
N ALA A 80 -6.23 13.38 -6.56
CA ALA A 80 -6.53 14.50 -7.46
C ALA A 80 -5.29 15.37 -7.71
N HIS A 81 -4.37 15.44 -6.74
CA HIS A 81 -3.16 16.26 -6.81
C HIS A 81 -1.86 15.45 -6.99
N ALA A 82 -1.93 14.13 -6.95
CA ALA A 82 -0.79 13.24 -7.07
C ALA A 82 -0.13 13.34 -8.45
N THR A 83 1.19 13.46 -8.46
CA THR A 83 2.04 13.29 -9.64
C THR A 83 2.57 11.87 -9.68
N ASP A 84 2.39 11.17 -10.80
CA ASP A 84 2.98 9.86 -11.03
C ASP A 84 4.48 10.01 -11.36
N MET A 85 5.35 9.40 -10.56
CA MET A 85 6.80 9.40 -10.69
C MET A 85 7.34 8.00 -11.03
N GLY A 86 6.55 7.18 -11.73
CA GLY A 86 6.91 5.80 -12.06
C GLY A 86 6.51 4.85 -10.94
N ASN A 87 7.46 4.44 -10.09
CA ASN A 87 7.18 3.53 -8.96
C ASN A 87 6.62 4.26 -7.72
N PHE A 88 6.51 5.59 -7.78
CA PHE A 88 6.10 6.44 -6.67
C PHE A 88 4.99 7.40 -7.09
N TYR A 89 4.15 7.79 -6.14
CA TYR A 89 3.29 8.94 -6.22
C TYR A 89 3.84 10.05 -5.34
N ARG A 90 3.78 11.29 -5.84
CA ARG A 90 4.08 12.50 -5.07
C ARG A 90 2.84 13.35 -4.93
N VAL A 91 2.40 13.56 -3.70
CA VAL A 91 1.34 14.49 -3.37
C VAL A 91 2.00 15.78 -2.88
N PRO A 92 1.98 16.86 -3.68
CA PRO A 92 2.56 18.12 -3.24
C PRO A 92 1.73 18.73 -2.12
N CYS A 93 2.39 19.44 -1.20
CA CYS A 93 1.66 20.33 -0.28
C CYS A 93 0.88 21.35 -1.07
N ASP A 94 -0.32 21.67 -0.60
CA ASP A 94 -1.09 22.77 -1.13
C ASP A 94 -0.35 24.12 -0.91
N LYS A 95 0.18 24.68 -1.99
CA LYS A 95 0.94 25.95 -1.98
C LYS A 95 0.07 27.17 -2.31
N ARG A 96 -1.18 27.22 -1.85
CA ARG A 96 -2.09 28.33 -2.16
C ARG A 96 -1.84 29.60 -1.33
N ASP A 97 -0.66 29.80 -0.75
CA ASP A 97 -0.31 30.99 0.05
C ASP A 97 -1.37 31.34 1.14
N LEU A 98 -1.96 30.32 1.78
CA LEU A 98 -3.08 30.46 2.75
C LEU A 98 -4.38 31.02 2.16
N ASN A 99 -4.62 30.85 0.86
CA ASN A 99 -5.87 31.26 0.22
C ASN A 99 -7.02 30.28 0.54
N TYR A 100 -7.92 30.74 1.41
CA TYR A 100 -9.10 29.99 1.85
C TYR A 100 -10.23 29.92 0.79
N ASP A 101 -10.22 30.75 -0.26
CA ASP A 101 -11.34 30.81 -1.21
C ASP A 101 -11.56 29.48 -1.95
N LYS A 102 -10.54 28.65 -2.11
CA LYS A 102 -10.67 27.32 -2.74
C LYS A 102 -11.32 26.25 -1.83
N TYR A 103 -11.52 26.54 -0.54
CA TYR A 103 -12.32 25.68 0.33
C TYR A 103 -13.80 26.09 0.35
N PHE A 104 -14.12 27.34 -0.03
CA PHE A 104 -15.45 27.93 0.18
C PHE A 104 -16.14 28.45 -1.08
N LYS A 105 -15.41 28.91 -2.10
CA LYS A 105 -15.93 29.63 -3.27
C LYS A 105 -15.59 28.98 -4.61
N GLU A 106 -14.41 28.38 -4.75
CA GLU A 106 -13.94 27.80 -6.02
C GLU A 106 -13.66 26.30 -5.88
N GLY A 107 -14.31 25.46 -6.69
CA GLY A 107 -14.06 24.03 -6.79
C GLY A 107 -13.32 23.66 -8.09
N ASP A 108 -12.61 22.53 -8.09
CA ASP A 108 -12.00 21.99 -9.32
C ASP A 108 -13.01 21.14 -10.10
N THR A 109 -13.16 21.45 -11.39
CA THR A 109 -14.07 20.73 -12.30
C THR A 109 -13.38 19.60 -13.07
N LYS A 110 -12.03 19.57 -13.08
CA LYS A 110 -11.23 18.53 -13.73
C LYS A 110 -10.80 17.51 -12.68
N ARG A 111 -11.64 16.51 -12.46
CA ARG A 111 -11.30 15.40 -11.55
C ARG A 111 -10.32 14.46 -12.25
N ASN A 112 -9.23 14.13 -11.57
CA ASN A 112 -8.33 13.05 -11.98
C ASN A 112 -9.13 11.72 -12.00
N THR A 113 -8.81 10.80 -12.91
CA THR A 113 -9.50 9.50 -12.99
C THR A 113 -9.19 8.59 -11.81
N LEU A 114 -8.05 8.79 -11.14
CA LEU A 114 -7.69 8.10 -9.91
C LEU A 114 -8.50 8.69 -8.75
N THR A 115 -9.41 7.90 -8.17
CA THR A 115 -10.32 8.36 -7.11
C THR A 115 -9.87 7.99 -5.70
N GLU A 116 -9.02 6.99 -5.54
CA GLU A 116 -8.40 6.55 -4.28
C GLU A 116 -7.33 5.52 -4.67
N PHE A 117 -6.24 5.42 -3.92
CA PHE A 117 -5.29 4.32 -4.06
C PHE A 117 -5.28 3.52 -2.76
N ASN A 118 -5.81 2.30 -2.83
CA ASN A 118 -6.02 1.44 -1.68
C ASN A 118 -5.65 -0.01 -2.00
N SER A 119 -5.56 -0.86 -0.98
CA SER A 119 -5.10 -2.24 -1.15
C SER A 119 -6.09 -3.13 -1.89
N ASN A 120 -7.31 -2.66 -2.20
CA ASN A 120 -8.30 -3.38 -3.01
C ASN A 120 -8.21 -3.06 -4.50
N ASN A 121 -7.63 -1.92 -4.89
CA ASN A 121 -7.60 -1.45 -6.28
C ASN A 121 -6.20 -1.40 -6.90
N THR A 122 -5.19 -1.91 -6.18
CA THR A 122 -3.85 -2.19 -6.69
C THR A 122 -3.75 -3.60 -7.28
N ASP A 123 -2.58 -3.95 -7.81
CA ASP A 123 -2.28 -5.30 -8.26
C ASP A 123 -2.35 -6.31 -7.11
N HIS A 124 -3.14 -7.37 -7.29
CA HIS A 124 -3.26 -8.44 -6.29
C HIS A 124 -2.34 -9.62 -6.58
N LEU A 125 -1.47 -9.92 -5.62
CA LEU A 125 -0.61 -11.10 -5.65
C LEU A 125 -1.43 -12.35 -5.35
N ASN A 126 -1.23 -13.38 -6.18
CA ASN A 126 -1.70 -14.73 -5.89
C ASN A 126 -0.73 -15.47 -4.94
N VAL A 127 -1.10 -16.69 -4.51
CA VAL A 127 -0.32 -17.50 -3.57
C VAL A 127 1.12 -17.73 -4.04
N GLU A 128 1.33 -18.04 -5.33
CA GLU A 128 2.67 -18.26 -5.89
C GLU A 128 3.50 -16.98 -5.88
N GLN A 129 2.91 -15.84 -6.23
CA GLN A 129 3.58 -14.54 -6.22
C GLN A 129 3.96 -14.11 -4.80
N VAL A 130 3.10 -14.37 -3.80
CA VAL A 130 3.44 -14.13 -2.40
C VAL A 130 4.57 -15.03 -1.93
N LYS A 131 4.57 -16.33 -2.28
CA LYS A 131 5.70 -17.22 -1.99
C LYS A 131 7.00 -16.74 -2.63
N ALA A 132 6.95 -16.32 -3.89
CA ALA A 132 8.11 -15.76 -4.58
C ALA A 132 8.63 -14.50 -3.86
N LYS A 133 7.74 -13.61 -3.41
CA LYS A 133 8.08 -12.42 -2.61
C LYS A 133 8.70 -12.80 -1.26
N PHE A 134 8.16 -13.81 -0.57
CA PHE A 134 8.75 -14.30 0.68
C PHE A 134 10.17 -14.84 0.48
N LEU A 135 10.40 -15.58 -0.60
CA LEU A 135 11.71 -16.11 -0.93
C LEU A 135 12.74 -15.03 -1.29
N THR A 136 12.35 -13.77 -1.51
CA THR A 136 13.32 -12.67 -1.63
C THR A 136 13.85 -12.21 -0.26
N LEU A 137 13.11 -12.47 0.83
CA LEU A 137 13.43 -12.02 2.18
C LEU A 137 14.40 -13.00 2.86
N GLN A 138 15.58 -12.51 3.28
CA GLN A 138 16.59 -13.36 3.91
C GLN A 138 16.05 -14.05 5.18
N TYR A 139 15.36 -13.32 6.04
CA TYR A 139 14.85 -13.87 7.31
C TYR A 139 13.84 -15.01 7.10
N ILE A 140 13.12 -15.06 5.97
CA ILE A 140 12.23 -16.19 5.66
C ILE A 140 13.05 -17.38 5.20
N ARG A 141 14.06 -17.16 4.33
CA ARG A 141 14.93 -18.24 3.87
C ARG A 141 15.66 -18.92 5.04
N ASP A 142 16.13 -18.13 6.01
CA ASP A 142 16.80 -18.63 7.21
C ASP A 142 15.89 -19.54 8.06
N GLU A 143 14.58 -19.31 8.06
CA GLU A 143 13.60 -20.14 8.79
C GLU A 143 13.18 -21.40 8.02
N LEU A 144 13.55 -21.53 6.74
CA LEU A 144 13.27 -22.72 5.92
C LEU A 144 14.41 -23.76 5.94
N GLU A 145 15.60 -23.38 6.42
CA GLU A 145 16.77 -24.25 6.59
C GLU A 145 16.72 -25.02 7.93
#